data_AF-A0A2G9M2S3-F1
#
_entry.id   AF-A0A2G9M2S3-F1
#
_cell.length_a   1.000
_cell.length_b   1.000
_cell.length_c   1.000
_cell.angle_alpha   90.00
_cell.angle_beta   90.00
_cell.angle_gamma   90.00
#
_symmetry.space_group_name_H-M   'P 1'
#
loop_
_entity.id
_entity.type
_entity.pdbx_description
1 polymer ?
#
loop_
_entity_poly.entity_id
_entity_poly.type
_entity_poly.pdbx_seq_one_letter_code
_entity_poly.pdbx_strand_id
1 'polypeptide(L)'
;MARYLHSNGIRPFLTTNAVLLDDEKTDRLLTCGIDRITVSLDGCNESYERVRGVNYPSVEAAIERLLKRRRELKSKTRIDVSMVVFKDTEPYVDDFVRKWKPRVNRLQLQPCLDFNARRKTICKEPWRGNIVILWDGRVTVCCVDYE
;
A
#
# COMPACT_ATOMS: atom_id res chain seq x y z
N MET A 1 6.54 17.87 2.09
CA MET A 1 7.08 16.70 2.80
C MET A 1 7.97 15.83 1.91
N ALA A 2 7.47 15.13 0.89
CA ALA A 2 8.28 14.20 0.08
C ALA A 2 9.57 14.82 -0.49
N ARG A 3 9.49 16.00 -1.12
CA ARG A 3 10.66 16.75 -1.58
C ARG A 3 11.68 17.06 -0.48
N TYR A 4 11.21 17.42 0.71
CA TYR A 4 12.06 17.71 1.87
C TYR A 4 12.77 16.44 2.37
N LEU A 5 12.07 15.31 2.44
CA LEU A 5 12.70 14.04 2.81
C LEU A 5 13.78 13.66 1.79
N HIS A 6 13.45 13.75 0.50
CA HIS A 6 14.36 13.41 -0.59
C HIS A 6 15.60 14.31 -0.61
N SER A 7 15.46 15.63 -0.39
CA SER A 7 16.60 16.56 -0.33
C SER A 7 17.52 16.31 0.87
N ASN A 8 17.04 15.62 1.90
CA ASN A 8 17.83 15.22 3.07
C ASN A 8 18.32 13.75 2.97
N GLY A 9 18.27 13.14 1.78
CA GLY A 9 18.75 11.77 1.56
C GLY A 9 17.85 10.68 2.16
N ILE A 10 16.63 11.03 2.61
CA ILE A 10 15.64 10.09 3.13
C ILE A 10 14.74 9.64 1.98
N ARG A 11 14.42 8.34 1.92
CA ARG A 11 13.59 7.76 0.86
C ARG A 11 12.11 7.73 1.26
N PRO A 12 11.25 8.63 0.75
CA PRO A 12 9.84 8.64 1.08
C PRO A 12 9.06 7.51 0.41
N PHE A 13 8.36 6.70 1.22
CA PHE A 13 7.39 5.71 0.76
C PHE A 13 5.98 6.11 1.18
N LEU A 14 5.00 5.89 0.31
CA LEU A 14 3.59 6.19 0.55
C LEU A 14 2.74 4.93 0.40
N THR A 15 1.80 4.73 1.31
CA THR A 15 0.72 3.74 1.16
C THR A 15 -0.62 4.47 0.98
N THR A 16 -1.46 3.99 0.06
CA THR A 16 -2.76 4.62 -0.27
C THR A 16 -3.79 3.58 -0.69
N ASN A 17 -5.08 3.87 -0.54
CA ASN A 17 -6.17 3.06 -1.09
C ASN A 17 -6.53 3.44 -2.54
N ALA A 18 -5.88 4.45 -3.11
CA ALA A 18 -6.06 4.96 -4.47
C ALA A 18 -7.44 5.54 -4.83
N VAL A 19 -8.43 5.51 -3.93
CA VAL A 19 -9.83 5.91 -4.21
C VAL A 19 -9.95 7.35 -4.71
N LEU A 20 -9.17 8.27 -4.14
CA LEU A 20 -9.22 9.70 -4.47
C LEU A 20 -8.16 10.14 -5.47
N LEU A 21 -7.46 9.21 -6.12
CA LEU A 21 -6.50 9.59 -7.15
C LEU A 21 -7.25 10.10 -8.39
N ASP A 22 -6.79 11.21 -8.92
CA ASP A 22 -7.16 11.79 -10.22
C ASP A 22 -5.88 12.11 -11.00
N ASP A 23 -6.00 12.71 -12.18
CA ASP A 23 -4.84 13.04 -13.03
C ASP A 23 -3.87 14.01 -12.32
N GLU A 24 -4.39 15.07 -11.70
CA GLU A 24 -3.57 16.08 -11.01
C GLU A 24 -2.80 15.46 -9.83
N LYS A 25 -3.49 14.72 -8.97
CA LYS A 25 -2.86 14.06 -7.81
C LYS A 25 -1.87 12.99 -8.26
N THR A 26 -2.19 12.25 -9.33
CA THR A 26 -1.29 11.25 -9.91
C THR A 26 0.02 11.90 -10.36
N ASP A 27 -0.06 13.00 -11.13
CA ASP A 27 1.12 13.73 -11.60
C ASP A 27 1.93 14.31 -10.45
N ARG A 28 1.26 14.89 -9.47
CA ARG A 28 1.91 15.43 -8.27
C ARG A 28 2.64 14.35 -7.49
N LEU A 29 2.03 13.18 -7.28
CA LEU A 29 2.68 12.06 -6.59
C LEU A 29 3.92 11.58 -7.35
N LEU A 30 3.84 11.43 -8.67
CA LEU A 30 4.92 10.92 -9.51
C LEU A 30 6.09 11.90 -9.70
N THR A 31 5.87 13.20 -9.43
CA THR A 31 6.87 14.27 -9.62
C THR A 31 7.40 14.87 -8.32
N CYS A 32 6.75 14.60 -7.17
CA CYS A 32 7.14 15.20 -5.89
C CYS A 32 8.31 14.51 -5.16
N GLY A 33 8.95 13.53 -5.78
CA GLY A 33 10.11 12.83 -5.21
C GLY A 33 9.75 11.65 -4.30
N ILE A 34 8.57 11.04 -4.46
CA ILE A 34 8.23 9.77 -3.80
C ILE A 34 9.03 8.63 -4.44
N ASP A 35 9.71 7.82 -3.63
CA ASP A 35 10.47 6.67 -4.12
C ASP A 35 9.58 5.47 -4.43
N ARG A 36 8.51 5.29 -3.63
CA ARG A 36 7.62 4.13 -3.72
C ARG A 36 6.20 4.46 -3.30
N ILE A 37 5.22 4.01 -4.08
CA ILE A 37 3.80 4.04 -3.76
C ILE A 37 3.33 2.59 -3.65
N THR A 38 2.68 2.24 -2.54
CA THR A 38 2.02 0.95 -2.34
C THR A 38 0.51 1.16 -2.29
N VAL A 39 -0.23 0.51 -3.18
CA VAL A 39 -1.70 0.58 -3.20
C VAL A 39 -2.29 -0.60 -2.44
N SER A 40 -3.16 -0.33 -1.46
CA SER A 40 -3.89 -1.36 -0.71
C SER A 40 -5.15 -1.76 -1.48
N LEU A 41 -5.16 -2.97 -2.02
CA LEU A 41 -6.19 -3.46 -2.93
C LEU A 41 -6.93 -4.71 -2.42
N ASP A 42 -6.52 -5.36 -1.33
CA ASP A 42 -7.26 -6.36 -0.53
C ASP A 42 -8.28 -7.30 -1.24
N GLY A 43 -8.02 -7.71 -2.48
CA GLY A 43 -8.92 -8.57 -3.26
C GLY A 43 -9.11 -8.11 -4.71
N CYS A 44 -10.07 -8.75 -5.37
CA CYS A 44 -10.47 -8.49 -6.76
C CYS A 44 -11.99 -8.46 -6.90
N ASN A 45 -12.50 -7.57 -7.76
CA ASN A 45 -13.93 -7.46 -8.11
C ASN A 45 -14.80 -7.43 -6.83
N GLU A 46 -15.83 -8.26 -6.79
CA GLU A 46 -16.77 -8.38 -5.67
C GLU A 46 -16.07 -8.66 -4.32
N SER A 47 -14.97 -9.41 -4.30
CA SER A 47 -14.26 -9.67 -3.04
C SER A 47 -13.65 -8.40 -2.45
N TYR A 48 -13.17 -7.49 -3.30
CA TYR A 48 -12.71 -6.17 -2.86
C TYR A 48 -13.86 -5.30 -2.39
N GLU A 49 -14.96 -5.26 -3.15
CA GLU A 49 -16.11 -4.43 -2.80
C GLU A 49 -16.74 -4.88 -1.47
N ARG A 50 -16.77 -6.19 -1.19
CA ARG A 50 -17.20 -6.73 0.11
C ARG A 50 -16.30 -6.30 1.26
N VAL A 51 -14.97 -6.31 1.07
CA VAL A 51 -14.00 -5.97 2.14
C VAL A 51 -13.89 -4.46 2.36
N ARG A 52 -13.90 -3.67 1.29
CA ARG A 52 -13.61 -2.23 1.33
C ARG A 52 -14.83 -1.33 1.17
N GLY A 53 -15.96 -1.84 0.70
CA GLY A 53 -17.17 -1.05 0.44
C GLY A 53 -17.01 -0.02 -0.68
N VAL A 54 -16.01 -0.19 -1.56
CA VAL A 54 -15.67 0.74 -2.64
C VAL A 54 -15.66 0.00 -3.96
N ASN A 55 -16.17 0.65 -5.02
CA ASN A 55 -16.24 0.09 -6.35
C ASN A 55 -14.86 -0.29 -6.91
N TYR A 56 -14.65 -1.58 -7.17
CA TYR A 56 -13.35 -2.11 -7.62
C TYR A 56 -12.91 -1.56 -8.98
N PRO A 57 -13.77 -1.50 -10.02
CA PRO A 57 -13.41 -0.91 -11.32
C PRO A 57 -12.83 0.50 -11.23
N SER A 58 -13.38 1.35 -10.35
CA SER A 58 -12.87 2.72 -10.17
C SER A 58 -11.44 2.75 -9.62
N VAL A 59 -11.13 1.88 -8.65
CA VAL A 59 -9.80 1.76 -8.04
C VAL A 59 -8.81 1.13 -9.01
N GLU A 60 -9.24 0.10 -9.75
CA GLU A 60 -8.44 -0.47 -10.83
C GLU A 60 -8.06 0.59 -11.87
N ALA A 61 -9.04 1.37 -12.35
CA ALA A 61 -8.78 2.44 -13.31
C ALA A 61 -7.80 3.49 -12.75
N ALA A 62 -7.87 3.79 -11.46
CA ALA A 62 -6.91 4.69 -10.81
C ALA A 62 -5.48 4.12 -10.79
N ILE A 63 -5.33 2.81 -10.54
CA ILE A 63 -4.01 2.13 -10.59
C ILE A 63 -3.49 2.09 -12.03
N GLU A 64 -4.34 1.79 -13.01
CA GLU A 64 -3.96 1.81 -14.43
C GLU A 64 -3.46 3.18 -14.87
N ARG A 65 -4.18 4.24 -14.50
CA ARG A 65 -3.75 5.62 -14.75
C ARG A 65 -2.40 5.89 -14.10
N LEU A 66 -2.20 5.51 -12.84
CA LEU A 66 -0.92 5.69 -12.15
C LEU A 66 0.24 4.98 -12.88
N LEU A 67 0.04 3.74 -13.32
CA LEU A 67 1.03 2.96 -14.08
C LEU A 67 1.32 3.55 -15.47
N LYS A 68 0.28 3.96 -16.19
CA LYS A 68 0.38 4.64 -17.49
C LYS A 68 1.18 5.93 -17.35
N ARG A 69 0.78 6.77 -16.40
CA ARG A 69 1.36 8.10 -16.22
C ARG A 69 2.81 8.05 -15.73
N ARG A 70 3.16 7.09 -14.87
CA ARG A 70 4.56 6.81 -14.51
C ARG A 70 5.43 6.57 -15.75
N ARG A 71 4.94 5.80 -16.73
CA ARG A 71 5.67 5.50 -17.97
C ARG A 71 5.85 6.76 -18.83
N GLU A 72 4.78 7.53 -19.02
CA GLU A 72 4.80 8.77 -19.80
C GLU A 72 5.77 9.81 -19.22
N LEU A 73 5.73 10.01 -17.91
CA LEU A 73 6.60 10.94 -17.20
C LEU A 73 8.02 10.39 -16.99
N LYS A 74 8.29 9.13 -17.39
CA LYS A 74 9.54 8.41 -17.10
C LYS A 74 9.93 8.47 -15.61
N SER A 75 8.92 8.49 -14.73
CA SER A 75 9.13 8.61 -13.28
C SER A 75 9.79 7.35 -12.74
N LYS A 76 10.79 7.52 -11.87
CA LYS A 76 11.50 6.42 -11.19
C LYS A 76 10.73 5.84 -10.00
N THR A 77 9.57 6.42 -9.67
CA THR A 77 8.70 5.98 -8.57
C THR A 77 8.32 4.51 -8.76
N ARG A 78 8.62 3.67 -7.77
CA ARG A 78 8.18 2.27 -7.76
C ARG A 78 6.71 2.20 -7.35
N ILE A 79 5.93 1.39 -8.06
CA ILE A 79 4.51 1.18 -7.75
C ILE A 79 4.34 -0.26 -7.35
N ASP A 80 3.79 -0.49 -6.16
CA ASP A 80 3.51 -1.78 -5.58
C ASP A 80 2.00 -1.93 -5.33
N VAL A 81 1.53 -3.17 -5.18
CA VAL A 81 0.22 -3.46 -4.59
C VAL A 81 0.37 -4.36 -3.37
N SER A 82 -0.57 -4.22 -2.44
CA SER A 82 -0.68 -5.03 -1.23
C SER A 82 -2.10 -5.55 -1.06
N MET A 83 -2.20 -6.78 -0.55
CA MET A 83 -3.45 -7.43 -0.20
C MET A 83 -3.32 -8.03 1.19
N VAL A 84 -4.19 -7.64 2.10
CA VAL A 84 -4.47 -8.40 3.31
C VAL A 84 -5.32 -9.61 2.93
N VAL A 85 -4.85 -10.81 3.29
CA VAL A 85 -5.52 -12.07 3.02
C VAL A 85 -6.49 -12.35 4.17
N PHE A 86 -7.77 -12.17 3.87
CA PHE A 86 -8.89 -12.54 4.72
C PHE A 86 -9.43 -13.90 4.29
N LYS A 87 -10.21 -14.56 5.15
CA LYS A 87 -10.88 -15.82 4.81
C LYS A 87 -11.70 -15.71 3.51
N ASP A 88 -12.35 -14.57 3.32
CA ASP A 88 -13.22 -14.32 2.14
C ASP A 88 -12.43 -13.93 0.89
N THR A 89 -11.16 -13.56 1.03
CA THR A 89 -10.30 -13.15 -0.09
C THR A 89 -9.24 -14.19 -0.45
N GLU A 90 -8.99 -15.15 0.44
CA GLU A 90 -8.06 -16.27 0.24
C GLU A 90 -8.30 -17.04 -1.07
N PRO A 91 -9.54 -17.41 -1.47
CA PRO A 91 -9.78 -18.09 -2.73
C PRO A 91 -9.39 -17.29 -3.99
N TYR A 92 -9.25 -15.96 -3.86
CA TYR A 92 -8.95 -15.05 -4.98
C TYR A 92 -7.48 -14.62 -5.04
N VAL A 93 -6.63 -15.13 -4.14
CA VAL A 93 -5.21 -14.76 -4.07
C VAL A 93 -4.49 -15.08 -5.39
N ASP A 94 -4.74 -16.23 -5.99
CA ASP A 94 -4.08 -16.63 -7.24
C ASP A 94 -4.45 -15.71 -8.40
N ASP A 95 -5.71 -15.29 -8.49
CA ASP A 95 -6.18 -14.34 -9.51
C ASP A 95 -5.58 -12.96 -9.29
N PHE A 96 -5.53 -12.50 -8.04
CA PHE A 96 -4.87 -11.26 -7.67
C PHE A 96 -3.39 -11.26 -8.07
N VAL A 97 -2.67 -12.34 -7.77
CA VAL A 97 -1.26 -12.52 -8.13
C VAL A 97 -1.08 -12.55 -9.64
N ARG A 98 -1.87 -13.35 -10.36
CA ARG A 98 -1.81 -13.47 -11.82
C ARG A 98 -2.01 -12.12 -12.51
N LYS A 99 -2.95 -11.32 -12.02
CA LYS A 99 -3.29 -10.00 -12.57
C LYS A 99 -2.19 -8.96 -12.30
N TRP A 100 -1.72 -8.84 -11.05
CA TRP A 100 -0.90 -7.70 -10.65
C TRP A 100 0.60 -7.95 -10.70
N LYS A 101 1.07 -9.18 -10.42
CA LYS A 101 2.51 -9.52 -10.40
C LYS A 101 3.28 -9.06 -11.65
N PRO A 102 2.78 -9.20 -12.90
CA PRO A 102 3.53 -8.74 -14.07
C PRO A 102 3.49 -7.21 -14.30
N ARG A 103 2.66 -6.46 -13.56
CA ARG A 103 2.37 -5.04 -13.83
C ARG A 103 3.03 -4.08 -12.84
N VAL A 104 3.28 -4.55 -11.63
CA VAL A 104 3.81 -3.75 -10.51
C VAL A 104 5.26 -4.13 -10.18
N ASN A 105 5.95 -3.29 -9.43
CA ASN A 105 7.33 -3.54 -8.99
C ASN A 105 7.40 -4.58 -7.86
N ARG A 106 6.38 -4.65 -7.01
CA ARG A 106 6.27 -5.65 -5.94
C ARG A 106 4.79 -5.87 -5.60
N LEU A 107 4.45 -7.13 -5.34
CA LEU A 107 3.17 -7.56 -4.80
C LEU A 107 3.40 -8.10 -3.39
N GLN A 108 2.61 -7.65 -2.42
CA GLN A 108 2.70 -8.09 -1.02
C GLN A 108 1.39 -8.76 -0.61
N LEU A 109 1.49 -9.97 -0.08
CA LEU A 109 0.39 -10.66 0.60
C LEU A 109 0.67 -10.58 2.10
N GLN A 110 -0.29 -10.06 2.85
CA GLN A 110 -0.18 -9.87 4.30
C GLN A 110 -1.24 -10.72 4.99
N PRO A 111 -0.88 -11.52 6.01
CA PRO A 111 -1.89 -12.22 6.79
C PRO A 111 -2.75 -11.20 7.54
N CYS A 112 -4.06 -11.45 7.61
CA CYS A 112 -4.93 -10.71 8.52
C CYS A 112 -4.46 -10.94 9.97
N LEU A 113 -4.30 -9.86 10.73
CA LEU A 113 -3.91 -9.93 12.13
C LEU A 113 -5.13 -10.24 12.99
N ASP A 114 -5.09 -11.39 13.67
CA ASP A 114 -6.05 -11.72 14.71
C ASP A 114 -5.54 -11.22 16.07
N PHE A 115 -6.18 -10.17 16.58
CA PHE A 115 -5.84 -9.57 17.87
C PHE A 115 -6.27 -10.42 19.07
N ASN A 116 -7.17 -11.40 18.87
CA ASN A 116 -7.58 -12.33 19.92
C ASN A 116 -6.67 -13.56 20.01
N ALA A 117 -5.86 -13.81 18.97
CA ALA A 117 -4.95 -14.94 18.94
C ALA A 117 -3.81 -14.76 19.96
N ARG A 118 -3.64 -15.74 20.84
CA ARG A 118 -2.51 -15.77 21.78
C ARG A 118 -1.21 -16.00 20.99
N ARG A 119 -0.30 -15.03 21.01
CA ARG A 119 1.02 -15.19 20.38
C ARG A 119 1.81 -16.31 21.07
N LYS A 120 2.31 -17.24 20.26
CA LYS A 120 3.20 -18.33 20.72
C LYS A 120 4.67 -17.92 20.77
N THR A 121 5.02 -16.81 20.12
CA THR A 121 6.40 -16.33 19.98
C THR A 121 6.49 -14.84 20.29
N ILE A 122 7.70 -14.42 20.68
CA ILE A 122 8.01 -13.01 20.96
C ILE A 122 7.88 -12.20 19.68
N CYS A 123 7.19 -11.05 19.76
CA CYS A 123 7.06 -10.13 18.65
C CYS A 123 8.41 -9.49 18.30
N LYS A 124 8.94 -9.68 17.10
CA LYS A 124 10.25 -9.10 16.76
C LYS A 124 10.23 -7.60 16.44
N GLU A 125 9.07 -6.97 16.34
CA GLU A 125 8.94 -5.58 15.87
C GLU A 125 9.70 -4.56 16.72
N PRO A 126 9.68 -4.62 18.07
CA PRO A 126 10.47 -3.72 18.91
C PRO A 126 11.98 -3.75 18.63
N TRP A 127 12.48 -4.86 18.09
CA TRP A 127 13.91 -5.07 17.78
C TRP A 127 14.27 -4.81 16.32
N ARG A 128 13.30 -4.45 15.46
CA ARG A 128 13.58 -4.13 14.05
C ARG A 128 14.11 -2.72 13.82
N GLY A 129 14.08 -1.87 14.85
CA GLY A 129 14.52 -0.48 14.75
C GLY A 129 13.55 0.44 14.00
N ASN A 130 12.31 0.01 13.80
CA ASN A 130 11.26 0.86 13.25
C ASN A 130 10.77 1.82 14.34
N ILE A 131 10.67 3.10 13.99
CA ILE A 131 10.00 4.12 14.82
C ILE A 131 8.70 4.47 14.11
N VAL A 132 7.59 4.34 14.82
CA VAL A 132 6.28 4.75 14.33
C VAL A 132 5.88 6.03 15.05
N ILE A 133 5.56 7.06 14.28
CA ILE A 133 5.02 8.32 14.78
C ILE A 133 3.56 8.38 14.34
N LEU A 134 2.64 8.40 15.30
CA LEU A 134 1.21 8.49 15.04
C LEU A 134 0.81 9.90 14.60
N TRP A 135 -0.42 10.04 14.13
CA TRP A 135 -0.94 11.31 13.61
C TRP A 135 -0.99 12.43 14.66
N ASP A 136 -1.03 12.07 15.95
CA ASP A 136 -1.05 12.96 17.12
C ASP A 136 0.35 13.22 17.71
N GLY A 137 1.40 12.67 17.09
CA GLY A 137 2.79 12.84 17.53
C GLY A 137 3.27 11.82 18.57
N ARG A 138 2.41 10.90 19.06
CA ARG A 138 2.88 9.78 19.90
C ARG A 138 3.85 8.88 19.13
N VAL A 139 4.83 8.33 19.85
CA VAL A 139 5.86 7.45 19.29
C VAL A 139 5.65 6.03 19.82
N THR A 140 5.56 5.06 18.91
CA THR A 140 5.32 3.65 19.24
C THR A 140 6.28 2.73 18.47
N VAL A 141 6.34 1.46 18.88
CA VAL A 141 7.28 0.47 18.32
C VAL A 141 6.72 -0.28 17.11
N CYS A 142 5.41 -0.16 16.85
CA CYS A 142 4.73 -0.86 15.77
C CYS A 142 3.49 -0.09 15.30
N CYS A 143 3.13 -0.20 14.03
CA CYS A 143 1.91 0.42 13.50
C CYS A 143 0.60 -0.18 14.05
N VAL A 144 0.68 -1.34 14.71
CA VAL A 144 -0.46 -1.98 15.40
C VAL A 144 -0.52 -1.63 16.88
N ASP A 145 0.49 -0.93 17.37
CA ASP A 145 0.59 -0.41 18.74
C ASP A 145 0.15 1.06 18.68
N TYR A 146 -1.16 1.28 18.53
CA TYR A 146 -1.78 2.61 18.34
C TYR A 146 -2.73 3.02 19.47
N GLU A 147 -3.00 2.11 20.40
CA GLU A 147 -3.77 2.37 21.62
C GLU A 147 -2.92 3.12 22.64
#